data_AF-I4HKB2-F1
#
_entry.id   AF-I4HKB2-F1
#
_cell.length_a   1.000
_cell.length_b   1.000
_cell.length_c   1.000
_cell.angle_alpha   90.00
_cell.angle_beta   90.00
_cell.angle_gamma   90.00
#
_symmetry.space_group_name_H-M   'P 1'
#
loop_
_entity.id
_entity.type
_entity.pdbx_description
1 polymer ?
#
loop_
_entity_poly.entity_id
_entity_poly.type
_entity_poly.pdbx_seq_one_letter_code
_entity_poly.pdbx_strand_id
1 'polypeptide(L)' 'MAVNNVPLAALMANSIEQYCTAISSLFESAELREKLSRNARKLIEYNYTWQQAAGKYEQVLTADIC' A
#
# COMPACT_ATOMS: atom_id res chain seq x y z
N MET A 1 6.01 10.85 17.72
CA MET A 1 6.11 10.20 16.39
C MET A 1 4.88 9.33 16.25
N ALA A 2 3.92 9.70 15.40
CA ALA A 2 2.68 8.94 15.28
C ALA A 2 3.00 7.57 14.67
N VAL A 3 2.89 6.50 15.46
CA VAL A 3 2.83 5.14 14.93
C VAL A 3 1.50 5.06 14.20
N ASN A 4 1.51 5.40 12.92
CA ASN A 4 0.37 5.18 12.05
C ASN A 4 0.10 3.67 12.12
N ASN A 5 -1.05 3.30 12.70
CA ASN A 5 -1.44 1.91 12.98
C ASN A 5 -1.86 1.17 11.69
N VAL A 6 -1.14 1.44 10.60
CA VAL A 6 -1.36 0.85 9.29
C VAL A 6 -0.66 -0.51 9.28
N PRO A 7 -1.37 -1.60 8.97
CA PRO A 7 -0.77 -2.92 8.86
C PRO A 7 0.43 -2.89 7.91
N LEU A 8 1.54 -3.53 8.30
CA LEU A 8 2.73 -3.64 7.46
C LEU A 8 2.37 -4.35 6.14
N ALA A 9 2.20 -3.57 5.08
CA ALA A 9 1.79 -4.03 3.75
C ALA A 9 2.92 -3.90 2.70
N ALA A 10 3.93 -3.08 2.98
CA ALA A 10 5.10 -2.89 2.13
C ALA A 10 6.33 -2.58 2.99
N LEU A 11 7.52 -2.81 2.43
CA LEU A 11 8.79 -2.33 2.98
C LEU A 11 9.19 -1.06 2.23
N MET A 12 9.56 -0.02 2.95
CA MET A 12 10.03 1.23 2.36
C MET A 12 11.50 1.10 1.97
N ALA A 13 11.84 1.56 0.76
CA ALA A 13 13.21 1.61 0.29
C ALA A 13 13.44 2.87 -0.57
N ASN A 14 13.96 3.93 0.04
CA ASN A 14 14.24 5.21 -0.61
C ASN A 14 15.73 5.36 -1.01
N SER A 15 16.54 4.33 -0.76
CA SER A 15 17.93 4.26 -1.19
C SER A 15 18.27 2.84 -1.64
N ILE A 16 19.38 2.69 -2.37
CA ILE A 16 19.88 1.38 -2.82
C ILE A 16 20.14 0.46 -1.63
N GLU A 17 20.76 0.98 -0.56
CA GLU A 17 21.06 0.21 0.64
C GLU A 17 19.79 -0.27 1.36
N GLN A 18 18.77 0.59 1.45
CA GLN A 18 17.47 0.21 1.99
C GLN A 18 16.78 -0.84 1.12
N TYR A 19 16.90 -0.73 -0.20
CA TYR A 19 16.36 -1.72 -1.12
C TYR A 19 17.03 -3.09 -0.94
N CYS A 20 18.37 -3.12 -0.93
CA CYS A 20 19.15 -4.35 -0.69
C CYS A 20 18.79 -4.98 0.65
N THR A 21 18.63 -4.18 1.70
CA THR A 21 18.20 -4.68 3.02
C THR A 21 16.78 -5.27 2.95
N ALA A 22 15.83 -4.52 2.38
CA ALA A 22 14.43 -4.94 2.30
C ALA A 22 14.27 -6.23 1.48
N ILE A 23 14.93 -6.34 0.33
CA ILE A 23 14.83 -7.54 -0.53
C ILE A 23 15.50 -8.76 0.12
N SER A 24 16.61 -8.58 0.83
CA SER A 24 17.25 -9.68 1.60
C SER A 24 16.32 -10.18 2.70
N SER A 25 15.73 -9.30 3.50
CA SER A 25 14.75 -9.69 4.54
C SER A 25 13.55 -10.44 3.96
N LEU A 26 13.09 -10.06 2.77
CA LEU A 26 12.02 -10.77 2.07
C LEU A 26 12.43 -12.19 1.70
N PHE A 27 13.67 -12.45 1.27
CA PHE A 27 14.12 -13.80 0.94
C PHE A 27 14.33 -14.67 2.19
N GLU A 28 14.81 -14.08 3.27
CA GLU A 28 15.13 -14.78 4.52
C GLU A 28 13.89 -15.22 5.31
N SER A 29 12.78 -14.46 5.26
CA SER A 29 11.60 -14.73 6.08
C SER A 29 10.33 -15.02 5.27
N ALA A 30 9.91 -16.28 5.28
CA ALA A 30 8.62 -16.69 4.69
C ALA A 30 7.42 -16.04 5.39
N GLU A 31 7.48 -15.91 6.73
CA GLU A 31 6.44 -15.25 7.52
C GLU A 31 6.28 -13.78 7.13
N LEU A 32 7.40 -13.06 6.92
CA LEU A 32 7.37 -11.67 6.47
C LEU A 32 6.69 -11.54 5.10
N ARG A 33 7.04 -12.41 4.15
CA ARG A 33 6.40 -12.44 2.82
C ARG A 33 4.89 -12.68 2.93
N GLU A 34 4.48 -13.61 3.78
CA GLU A 34 3.09 -13.98 3.96
C GLU A 34 2.28 -12.84 4.59
N LYS A 35 2.84 -12.19 5.63
CA LYS A 35 2.24 -11.03 6.30
C LYS A 35 2.07 -9.86 5.34
N LEU A 36 3.12 -9.50 4.60
CA LEU A 36 3.06 -8.44 3.59
C LEU A 36 2.03 -8.75 2.51
N SER A 37 2.00 -9.98 1.98
CA SER A 37 1.05 -10.39 0.95
C SER A 37 -0.41 -10.25 1.40
N ARG A 38 -0.73 -10.70 2.62
CA ARG A 38 -2.09 -10.58 3.17
C ARG A 38 -2.48 -9.13 3.43
N ASN A 39 -1.58 -8.36 4.04
CA ASN A 39 -1.87 -6.96 4.38
C ASN A 39 -1.97 -6.07 3.13
N ALA A 40 -1.11 -6.28 2.13
CA ALA A 40 -1.17 -5.58 0.86
C ALA A 40 -2.49 -5.85 0.12
N ARG A 41 -2.92 -7.12 0.06
CA ARG A 41 -4.21 -7.46 -0.56
C ARG A 41 -5.38 -6.75 0.12
N LYS A 42 -5.45 -6.81 1.45
CA LYS A 42 -6.49 -6.10 2.22
C LYS A 42 -6.47 -4.60 1.95
N LEU A 43 -5.28 -3.99 1.86
CA LEU A 43 -5.13 -2.56 1.57
C LEU A 43 -5.72 -2.21 0.21
N ILE A 44 -5.45 -3.01 -0.83
CA ILE A 44 -5.98 -2.79 -2.18
C ILE A 44 -7.49 -2.99 -2.20
N GLU A 45 -7.98 -4.12 -1.69
CA GLU A 45 -9.40 -4.46 -1.68
C GLU A 45 -10.25 -3.44 -0.91
N TYR A 46 -9.70 -2.80 0.11
CA TYR A 46 -10.42 -1.82 0.90
C TYR A 46 -10.38 -0.39 0.32
N ASN A 47 -9.28 0.03 -0.30
CA ASN A 47 -9.05 1.44 -0.65
C ASN A 47 -9.06 1.75 -2.16
N TYR A 48 -8.94 0.72 -3.00
CA TYR A 48 -8.75 0.88 -4.45
C TYR A 48 -9.80 0.09 -5.23
N THR A 49 -11.06 0.18 -4.79
CA THR A 49 -12.19 -0.43 -5.51
C THR A 49 -12.63 0.43 -6.70
N TRP A 50 -13.28 -0.21 -7.69
CA TRP A 50 -13.89 0.50 -8.82
C TRP A 50 -14.93 1.54 -8.38
N GLN A 51 -15.70 1.25 -7.33
CA GLN A 51 -16.68 2.19 -6.78
C GLN A 51 -16.01 3.45 -6.22
N GLN A 52 -14.93 3.29 -5.45
CA GLN A 52 -14.16 4.42 -4.94
C GLN A 52 -13.48 5.21 -6.06
N ALA A 53 -12.96 4.52 -7.09
CA ALA A 53 -12.37 5.18 -8.26
C ALA A 53 -13.43 6.00 -9.01
N ALA A 54 -14.60 5.42 -9.29
CA ALA A 54 -15.71 6.11 -9.94
C ALA A 54 -16.16 7.34 -9.15
N GLY A 55 -16.35 7.23 -7.83
CA GLY A 55 -16.72 8.37 -6.99
C GLY A 55 -15.67 9.50 -6.99
N LYS A 56 -14.37 9.17 -7.06
CA LYS A 56 -13.31 10.18 -7.21
C LYS A 56 -13.35 10.85 -8.59
N TYR A 57 -13.62 10.09 -9.66
CA TYR A 57 -13.80 10.67 -11.00
C TYR A 57 -15.02 11.58 -11.06
N GLU A 58 -16.16 11.17 -10.49
CA GLU A 58 -17.35 12.02 -10.39
C GLU A 58 -17.07 13.33 -9.68
N GLN A 59 -16.35 13.30 -8.55
CA GLN A 59 -15.97 14.52 -7.81
C GLN A 59 -15.21 15.50 -8.70
N VAL A 60 -14.23 15.03 -9.47
CA VAL A 60 -13.46 15.91 -10.37
C VAL A 60 -14.33 16.43 -11.52
N LEU A 61 -15.09 15.54 -12.18
CA LEU A 61 -15.90 15.90 -13.35
C LEU A 61 -17.05 16.85 -13.02
N THR A 62 -17.59 16.78 -11.81
CA THR A 62 -18.68 17.66 -11.36
C THR A 62 -18.18 18.93 -10.69
N ALA A 63 -16.95 18.94 -10.17
CA ALA A 63 -16.34 20.14 -9.58
C ALA A 63 -16.14 21.27 -10.60
N ASP A 64 -15.93 20.95 -11.88
CA ASP A 64 -15.77 21.95 -12.96
C ASP A 64 -17.11 22.47 -13.51
N ILE A 65 -18.24 21.92 -13.08
CA ILE A 65 -19.58 22.25 -13.60
C ILE A 65 -20.36 23.20 -12.66
N CYS A 66 -19.76 23.59 -11.52
CA CYS A 66 -20.34 24.53 -10.54
C CYS A 66 -19.51 25.81 -10.38
#